data_AF-A0A9X9F0Y7-F1
#
_entry.id   AF-A0A9X9F0Y7-F1
#
_cell.length_a   1.000
_cell.length_b   1.000
_cell.length_c   1.000
_cell.angle_alpha   90.00
_cell.angle_beta   90.00
_cell.angle_gamma   90.00
#
_symmetry.space_group_name_H-M   'P 1'
#
loop_
_entity.id
_entity.type
_entity.pdbx_description
1 polymer ?
#
loop_
_entity_poly.entity_id
_entity_poly.type
_entity_poly.pdbx_seq_one_letter_code
_entity_poly.pdbx_strand_id
1 'polypeptide(L)'
;YMTLTNSNFNEQEHIDMAMKVGKSALRVMELLDEAHTNHFGVPEPVQITQNRVEGKAIVVTGHNLFALEELLKQTEGKDINIYTHSEMLPAHGYPQLKKYKHLKGNIGKAWYDQRRLFEKFTGAILATTNCVMPIKGSYSDRFFSYDIAGLEGVQKIENDDFTPLIQKALELSEVHMESDEQLVTGFHHNTV
;
A
#
# COMPACT_ATOMS: atom_id res chain seq x y z
N TYR A 1 -17.27 -32.96 -10.99
CA TYR A 1 -17.21 -31.70 -10.22
C TYR A 1 -16.17 -31.88 -9.12
N MET A 2 -15.11 -31.07 -9.15
CA MET A 2 -14.06 -31.06 -8.14
C MET A 2 -14.51 -30.17 -6.98
N THR A 3 -14.51 -30.71 -5.77
CA THR A 3 -14.71 -29.95 -4.53
C THR A 3 -13.54 -30.23 -3.61
N LEU A 4 -13.42 -29.43 -2.53
CA LEU A 4 -12.41 -29.64 -1.50
C LEU A 4 -12.42 -31.07 -0.91
N THR A 5 -13.55 -31.77 -0.97
CA THR A 5 -13.74 -33.13 -0.42
C THR A 5 -13.92 -34.22 -1.46
N ASN A 6 -13.89 -33.90 -2.76
CA ASN A 6 -14.05 -34.89 -3.83
C ASN A 6 -12.72 -35.12 -4.54
N SER A 7 -12.11 -36.27 -4.29
CA SER A 7 -10.83 -36.65 -4.90
C SER A 7 -11.04 -37.05 -6.37
N ASN A 8 -10.81 -36.10 -7.27
CA ASN A 8 -10.65 -36.36 -8.69
C ASN A 8 -9.16 -36.50 -9.02
N PHE A 9 -8.77 -37.63 -9.61
CA PHE A 9 -7.38 -37.90 -9.98
C PHE A 9 -7.12 -37.81 -11.49
N ASN A 10 -8.10 -37.32 -12.28
CA ASN A 10 -7.92 -37.15 -13.72
C ASN A 10 -6.99 -35.97 -14.02
N GLU A 11 -5.79 -36.27 -14.52
CA GLU A 11 -4.75 -35.30 -14.84
C GLU A 11 -5.21 -34.19 -15.81
N GLN A 12 -5.91 -34.54 -16.88
CA GLN A 12 -6.34 -33.57 -17.89
C GLN A 12 -7.35 -32.58 -17.29
N GLU A 13 -8.27 -33.05 -16.44
CA GLU A 13 -9.22 -32.15 -15.77
C GLU A 13 -8.53 -31.18 -14.80
N HIS A 14 -7.44 -31.58 -14.15
CA HIS A 14 -6.60 -30.68 -13.34
C HIS A 14 -5.93 -29.61 -14.18
N ILE A 15 -5.34 -29.99 -15.32
CA ILE A 15 -4.70 -29.06 -16.26
C ILE A 15 -5.74 -28.06 -16.81
N ASP A 16 -6.90 -28.55 -17.24
CA ASP A 16 -7.98 -27.71 -17.76
C ASP A 16 -8.50 -26.73 -16.70
N MET A 17 -8.59 -27.18 -15.43
CA MET A 17 -8.95 -26.32 -14.32
C MET A 17 -7.88 -25.24 -14.06
N ALA A 18 -6.60 -25.60 -14.08
CA ALA A 18 -5.50 -24.64 -13.91
C ALA A 18 -5.52 -23.57 -15.02
N MET A 19 -5.76 -23.98 -16.27
CA MET A 19 -5.91 -23.06 -17.40
C MET A 19 -7.14 -22.15 -17.23
N LYS A 20 -8.24 -22.67 -16.68
CA LYS A 20 -9.43 -21.86 -16.37
C LYS A 20 -9.14 -20.82 -15.28
N VAL A 21 -8.41 -21.18 -14.23
CA VAL A 21 -7.98 -20.24 -13.18
C VAL A 21 -7.10 -19.14 -13.77
N GLY A 22 -6.16 -19.48 -14.66
CA GLY A 22 -5.33 -18.49 -15.35
C GLY A 22 -6.14 -17.49 -16.17
N LYS A 23 -7.14 -17.96 -16.93
CA LYS A 23 -8.06 -17.08 -17.68
C LYS A 23 -8.87 -16.16 -16.76
N SER A 24 -9.35 -16.68 -15.64
CA SER A 24 -10.06 -15.86 -14.65
C SER A 24 -9.14 -14.82 -14.00
N ALA A 25 -7.88 -15.16 -13.72
CA ALA A 25 -6.91 -14.23 -13.17
C ALA A 25 -6.62 -13.06 -14.13
N LEU A 26 -6.45 -13.34 -15.43
CA LEU A 26 -6.33 -12.29 -16.46
C LEU A 26 -7.55 -11.36 -16.43
N ARG A 27 -8.76 -11.92 -16.40
CA ARG A 27 -9.99 -11.12 -16.37
C ARG A 27 -10.09 -10.22 -15.14
N VAL A 28 -9.66 -10.72 -13.97
CA VAL A 28 -9.66 -9.92 -12.73
C VAL A 28 -8.61 -8.81 -12.79
N MET A 29 -7.43 -9.08 -13.37
CA MET A 29 -6.40 -8.04 -13.56
C MET A 29 -6.87 -6.94 -14.52
N GLU A 30 -7.56 -7.29 -15.62
CA GLU A 30 -8.19 -6.31 -16.52
C GLU A 30 -9.22 -5.44 -15.78
N LEU A 31 -10.08 -6.06 -14.98
CA LEU A 31 -11.10 -5.32 -14.21
C LEU A 31 -10.48 -4.37 -13.19
N LEU A 32 -9.39 -4.79 -12.51
CA LEU A 32 -8.68 -3.95 -11.56
C LEU A 32 -7.95 -2.79 -12.25
N ASP A 33 -7.34 -3.06 -13.41
CA ASP A 33 -6.69 -2.06 -14.26
C ASP A 33 -7.69 -0.98 -14.70
N GLU A 34 -8.83 -1.39 -15.26
CA GLU A 34 -9.92 -0.49 -15.65
C GLU A 34 -10.43 0.31 -14.44
N ALA A 35 -10.65 -0.33 -13.29
CA ALA A 35 -11.13 0.35 -12.09
C ALA A 35 -10.15 1.43 -11.61
N HIS A 36 -8.86 1.12 -11.55
CA HIS A 36 -7.84 2.08 -11.13
C HIS A 36 -7.66 3.21 -12.14
N THR A 37 -7.55 2.90 -13.43
CA THR A 37 -7.34 3.92 -14.47
C THR A 37 -8.55 4.84 -14.64
N ASN A 38 -9.78 4.32 -14.54
CA ASN A 38 -10.99 5.13 -14.61
C ASN A 38 -11.15 6.08 -13.41
N HIS A 39 -10.81 5.62 -12.20
CA HIS A 39 -10.99 6.40 -10.98
C HIS A 39 -9.82 7.32 -10.68
N PHE A 40 -8.58 6.83 -10.83
CA PHE A 40 -7.37 7.55 -10.47
C PHE A 40 -6.61 8.19 -11.64
N GLY A 41 -7.04 7.91 -12.88
CA GLY A 41 -6.37 8.31 -14.11
C GLY A 41 -5.32 7.28 -14.57
N VAL A 42 -4.89 7.37 -15.83
CA VAL A 42 -3.82 6.53 -16.37
C VAL A 42 -2.49 6.95 -15.72
N PRO A 43 -1.68 6.01 -15.17
CA PRO A 43 -0.40 6.36 -14.57
C PRO A 43 0.58 7.00 -15.57
N GLU A 44 1.26 8.06 -15.14
CA GLU A 44 2.25 8.79 -15.93
C GLU A 44 3.65 8.65 -15.33
N PRO A 45 4.72 8.57 -16.15
CA PRO A 45 6.09 8.56 -15.68
C PRO A 45 6.38 9.71 -14.72
N VAL A 46 6.86 9.37 -13.53
CA VAL A 46 7.17 10.33 -12.47
C VAL A 46 8.43 9.90 -11.74
N GLN A 47 9.27 10.88 -11.42
CA GLN A 47 10.40 10.73 -10.54
C GLN A 47 10.03 11.22 -9.14
N ILE A 48 10.26 10.40 -8.13
CA ILE A 48 9.95 10.68 -6.72
C ILE A 48 11.17 10.48 -5.82
N THR A 49 11.15 11.09 -4.64
CA THR A 49 12.19 10.88 -3.62
C THR A 49 12.08 9.51 -3.00
N GLN A 50 13.23 8.92 -2.66
CA GLN A 50 13.34 7.64 -2.00
C GLN A 50 14.10 7.78 -0.68
N ASN A 51 13.55 7.22 0.41
CA ASN A 51 14.14 7.27 1.76
C ASN A 51 14.35 8.68 2.36
N ARG A 52 13.69 9.70 1.80
CA ARG A 52 13.65 11.06 2.34
C ARG A 52 12.33 11.30 3.06
N VAL A 53 12.38 11.67 4.33
CA VAL A 53 11.20 11.87 5.19
C VAL A 53 11.38 13.14 6.03
N GLU A 54 10.33 13.95 6.07
CA GLU A 54 10.24 15.19 6.84
C GLU A 54 8.88 15.31 7.54
N GLY A 55 8.88 15.95 8.73
CA GLY A 55 7.69 16.35 9.48
C GLY A 55 6.95 15.19 10.16
N LYS A 56 5.70 15.44 10.56
CA LYS A 56 4.78 14.37 11.01
C LYS A 56 4.48 13.48 9.82
N ALA A 57 4.60 12.16 10.00
CA ALA A 57 4.59 11.24 8.86
C ALA A 57 3.73 10.00 9.10
N ILE A 58 3.06 9.56 8.02
CA ILE A 58 2.44 8.25 7.91
C ILE A 58 3.07 7.51 6.74
N VAL A 59 3.48 6.25 6.94
CA VAL A 59 3.86 5.35 5.84
C VAL A 59 2.73 4.37 5.55
N VAL A 60 2.39 4.22 4.27
CA VAL A 60 1.36 3.29 3.79
C VAL A 60 2.02 2.15 3.01
N THR A 61 1.67 0.91 3.36
CA THR A 61 2.12 -0.33 2.70
C THR A 61 0.94 -1.19 2.26
N GLY A 62 1.17 -2.09 1.30
CA GLY A 62 0.15 -2.93 0.69
C GLY A 62 -0.21 -2.44 -0.72
N HIS A 63 -1.48 -2.54 -1.11
CA HIS A 63 -1.94 -2.28 -2.48
C HIS A 63 -3.22 -1.46 -2.59
N ASN A 64 -3.91 -1.17 -1.48
CA ASN A 64 -5.25 -0.58 -1.57
C ASN A 64 -5.16 0.93 -1.83
N LEU A 65 -5.27 1.32 -3.10
CA LEU A 65 -5.23 2.72 -3.52
C LEU A 65 -6.44 3.53 -3.06
N PHE A 66 -7.60 2.88 -2.86
CA PHE A 66 -8.78 3.53 -2.30
C PHE A 66 -8.56 3.93 -0.83
N ALA A 67 -7.99 3.03 -0.02
CA ALA A 67 -7.62 3.34 1.36
C ALA A 67 -6.59 4.49 1.44
N LEU A 68 -5.64 4.53 0.50
CA LEU A 68 -4.70 5.65 0.39
C LEU A 68 -5.42 6.96 0.02
N GLU A 69 -6.36 6.94 -0.93
CA GLU A 69 -7.13 8.12 -1.30
C GLU A 69 -7.94 8.68 -0.12
N GLU A 70 -8.64 7.82 0.60
CA GLU A 70 -9.42 8.21 1.78
C GLU A 70 -8.53 8.77 2.90
N LEU A 71 -7.36 8.16 3.14
CA LEU A 71 -6.37 8.72 4.04
C LEU A 71 -5.88 10.11 3.59
N LEU A 72 -5.58 10.28 2.30
CA LEU A 72 -5.10 11.55 1.74
C LEU A 72 -6.15 12.66 1.91
N LYS A 73 -7.42 12.38 1.63
CA LYS A 73 -8.55 13.30 1.87
C LYS A 73 -8.65 13.69 3.34
N GLN A 74 -8.57 12.71 4.25
CA GLN A 74 -8.73 12.96 5.68
C GLN A 74 -7.52 13.63 6.36
N THR A 75 -6.34 13.59 5.72
CA THR A 75 -5.10 14.22 6.19
C THR A 75 -4.80 15.58 5.55
N GLU A 76 -5.57 15.98 4.53
CA GLU A 76 -5.39 17.25 3.86
C GLU A 76 -5.56 18.42 4.86
N GLY A 77 -4.56 19.31 4.89
CA GLY A 77 -4.52 20.45 5.81
C GLY A 77 -4.16 20.13 7.27
N LYS A 78 -3.76 18.89 7.60
CA LYS A 78 -3.39 18.49 8.97
C LYS A 78 -1.89 18.48 9.27
N ASP A 79 -1.06 18.95 8.34
CA ASP A 79 0.40 19.00 8.47
C ASP A 79 1.04 17.60 8.72
N ILE A 80 0.49 16.58 8.05
CA ILE A 80 1.00 15.21 8.05
C ILE A 80 1.41 14.84 6.62
N ASN A 81 2.64 14.41 6.45
CA ASN A 81 3.16 13.90 5.19
C ASN A 81 2.90 12.39 5.05
N ILE A 82 2.46 11.99 3.87
CA ILE A 82 2.17 10.60 3.51
C ILE A 82 3.31 10.07 2.63
N TYR A 83 3.82 8.90 3.00
CA TYR A 83 4.85 8.17 2.28
C TYR A 83 4.35 6.78 1.91
N THR A 84 4.84 6.24 0.80
CA THR A 84 4.54 4.87 0.37
C THR A 84 5.68 3.92 0.73
N HIS A 85 5.37 2.64 0.80
CA HIS A 85 6.34 1.57 0.97
C HIS A 85 5.98 0.36 0.10
N SER A 86 6.99 -0.33 -0.44
CA SER A 86 6.85 -1.55 -1.22
C SER A 86 5.86 -1.38 -2.39
N GLU A 87 4.72 -2.08 -2.34
CA GLU A 87 3.78 -2.18 -3.48
C GLU A 87 2.84 -0.97 -3.60
N MET A 88 2.93 -0.01 -2.68
CA MET A 88 2.28 1.29 -2.80
C MET A 88 3.07 2.28 -3.68
N LEU A 89 4.30 1.96 -4.09
CA LEU A 89 5.12 2.80 -4.98
C LEU A 89 4.40 3.27 -6.26
N PRO A 90 3.62 2.43 -6.97
CA PRO A 90 2.90 2.87 -8.17
C PRO A 90 1.86 3.97 -7.94
N ALA A 91 1.40 4.20 -6.71
CA ALA A 91 0.42 5.24 -6.39
C ALA A 91 0.83 6.63 -6.90
N HIS A 92 2.13 6.92 -6.90
CA HIS A 92 2.68 8.20 -7.35
C HIS A 92 2.48 8.46 -8.85
N GLY A 93 2.32 7.41 -9.66
CA GLY A 93 2.07 7.56 -11.09
C GLY A 93 0.65 8.05 -11.40
N TYR A 94 -0.31 7.82 -10.51
CA TYR A 94 -1.72 8.14 -10.75
C TYR A 94 -2.02 9.64 -10.55
N PRO A 95 -2.54 10.35 -11.59
CA PRO A 95 -2.79 11.79 -11.50
C PRO A 95 -3.69 12.23 -10.35
N GLN A 96 -4.75 11.47 -10.04
CA GLN A 96 -5.70 11.82 -8.97
C GLN A 96 -5.13 11.64 -7.56
N LEU A 97 -4.09 10.82 -7.38
CA LEU A 97 -3.39 10.68 -6.11
C LEU A 97 -2.24 11.70 -6.00
N LYS A 98 -1.52 11.91 -7.10
CA LYS A 98 -0.40 12.86 -7.18
C LYS A 98 -0.80 14.32 -6.93
N LYS A 99 -2.07 14.69 -7.10
CA LYS A 99 -2.57 16.05 -6.82
C LYS A 99 -2.41 16.45 -5.34
N TYR A 100 -2.34 15.49 -4.42
CA TYR A 100 -2.16 15.73 -3.00
C TYR A 100 -0.69 16.03 -2.69
N LYS A 101 -0.36 17.30 -2.40
CA LYS A 101 1.03 17.76 -2.20
C LYS A 101 1.73 17.13 -0.99
N HIS A 102 0.96 16.61 -0.04
CA HIS A 102 1.47 15.89 1.12
C HIS A 102 1.68 14.40 0.87
N LEU A 103 1.35 13.87 -0.32
CA LEU A 103 1.89 12.59 -0.81
C LEU A 103 3.30 12.84 -1.33
N LYS A 104 4.33 12.51 -0.53
CA LYS A 104 5.70 12.97 -0.75
C LYS A 104 6.54 12.02 -1.60
N GLY A 105 6.80 10.82 -1.09
CA GLY A 105 7.74 9.89 -1.72
C GLY A 105 7.60 8.48 -1.18
N ASN A 106 8.59 7.64 -1.50
CA ASN A 106 8.63 6.25 -1.10
C ASN A 106 9.77 6.00 -0.10
N ILE A 107 9.60 5.05 0.81
CA ILE A 107 10.63 4.65 1.76
C ILE A 107 10.79 3.13 1.78
N GLY A 108 12.00 2.67 2.09
CA GLY A 108 12.33 1.25 2.21
C GLY A 108 12.41 0.52 0.87
N LYS A 109 12.46 -0.81 0.93
CA LYS A 109 12.59 -1.67 -0.23
C LYS A 109 11.24 -2.37 -0.49
N ALA A 110 11.29 -3.68 -0.67
CA ALA A 110 10.12 -4.54 -0.68
C ALA A 110 9.81 -5.02 0.74
N TRP A 111 8.63 -5.62 0.93
CA TRP A 111 8.08 -6.07 2.22
C TRP A 111 9.03 -6.78 3.21
N TYR A 112 10.11 -7.41 2.76
CA TYR A 112 11.02 -8.16 3.62
C TYR A 112 11.87 -7.26 4.55
N ASP A 113 12.09 -5.99 4.18
CA ASP A 113 12.87 -5.06 5.01
C ASP A 113 12.01 -4.29 6.02
N GLN A 114 10.69 -4.49 5.99
CA GLN A 114 9.71 -3.72 6.75
C GLN A 114 10.02 -3.67 8.25
N ARG A 115 10.51 -4.77 8.86
CA ARG A 115 10.84 -4.77 10.30
C ARG A 115 11.96 -3.78 10.64
N ARG A 116 13.00 -3.73 9.81
CA ARG A 116 14.13 -2.82 10.02
C ARG A 116 13.73 -1.39 9.70
N LEU A 117 12.93 -1.20 8.65
CA LEU A 117 12.43 0.09 8.24
C LEU A 117 11.49 0.68 9.30
N PHE A 118 10.46 -0.06 9.70
CA PHE A 118 9.42 0.40 10.63
C PHE A 118 9.96 0.60 12.05
N GLU A 119 11.01 -0.11 12.46
CA GLU A 119 11.70 0.21 13.72
C GLU A 119 12.40 1.59 13.66
N LYS A 120 12.98 1.95 12.51
CA LYS A 120 13.68 3.22 12.30
C LYS A 120 12.76 4.39 12.01
N PHE A 121 11.71 4.15 11.23
CA PHE A 121 10.70 5.13 10.89
C PHE A 121 9.81 5.35 12.11
N THR A 122 9.86 6.52 12.74
CA THR A 122 9.16 6.81 14.01
C THR A 122 7.72 7.31 13.83
N GLY A 123 7.26 7.51 12.59
CA GLY A 123 5.88 7.93 12.27
C GLY A 123 4.86 6.79 12.35
N ALA A 124 3.61 7.07 12.04
CA ALA A 124 2.57 6.03 12.06
C ALA A 124 2.57 5.17 10.79
N ILE A 125 2.12 3.93 10.89
CA ILE A 125 2.19 2.93 9.82
C ILE A 125 0.78 2.45 9.51
N LEU A 126 0.42 2.39 8.23
CA LEU A 126 -0.83 1.80 7.76
C LEU A 126 -0.54 0.64 6.81
N ALA A 127 -0.97 -0.57 7.16
CA ALA A 127 -0.96 -1.71 6.25
C ALA A 127 -2.35 -1.98 5.68
N THR A 128 -2.47 -1.84 4.36
CA THR A 128 -3.74 -2.00 3.64
C THR A 128 -4.00 -3.43 3.19
N THR A 129 -2.94 -4.21 2.95
CA THR A 129 -2.98 -5.61 2.52
C THR A 129 -1.74 -6.35 3.04
N ASN A 130 -1.50 -7.58 2.57
CA ASN A 130 -0.18 -8.21 2.66
C ASN A 130 0.89 -7.37 1.92
N CYS A 131 2.18 -7.53 2.21
CA CYS A 131 2.76 -8.46 3.19
C CYS A 131 3.05 -7.78 4.53
N VAL A 132 2.39 -8.26 5.59
CA VAL A 132 2.65 -7.85 6.97
C VAL A 132 3.42 -8.95 7.71
N MET A 133 4.48 -8.57 8.41
CA MET A 133 5.27 -9.51 9.20
C MET A 133 4.92 -9.40 10.68
N PRO A 134 4.86 -10.52 11.44
CA PRO A 134 4.72 -10.46 12.89
C PRO A 134 5.74 -9.50 13.50
N ILE A 135 5.27 -8.61 14.37
CA ILE A 135 6.07 -7.54 14.95
C ILE A 135 7.04 -8.16 15.96
N LYS A 136 8.32 -7.80 15.83
CA LYS A 136 9.39 -8.17 16.77
C LYS A 136 10.01 -6.95 17.46
N GLY A 137 9.44 -5.77 17.21
CA GLY A 137 10.00 -4.47 17.53
C GLY A 137 9.05 -3.61 18.35
N SER A 138 9.36 -2.33 18.45
CA SER A 138 8.68 -1.39 19.35
C SER A 138 7.56 -0.56 18.70
N TYR A 139 7.18 -0.89 17.46
CA TYR A 139 6.30 -0.04 16.63
C TYR A 139 4.83 -0.49 16.57
N SER A 140 4.41 -1.49 17.35
CA SER A 140 3.04 -2.01 17.29
C SER A 140 2.00 -0.96 17.68
N ASP A 141 2.32 -0.07 18.63
CA ASP A 141 1.42 0.96 19.15
C ASP A 141 1.10 2.08 18.14
N ARG A 142 1.86 2.16 17.05
CA ARG A 142 1.72 3.11 15.95
C ARG A 142 1.53 2.44 14.59
N PHE A 143 1.26 1.13 14.60
CA PHE A 143 0.91 0.37 13.42
C PHE A 143 -0.60 0.17 13.40
N PHE A 144 -1.20 0.40 12.24
CA PHE A 144 -2.62 0.20 11.97
C PHE A 144 -2.80 -0.75 10.79
N SER A 145 -3.82 -1.60 10.86
CA SER A 145 -4.22 -2.46 9.75
C SER A 145 -5.57 -2.03 9.18
N TYR A 146 -5.83 -2.36 7.92
CA TYR A 146 -7.06 -2.01 7.22
C TYR A 146 -7.66 -3.22 6.51
N ASP A 147 -8.98 -3.26 6.46
CA ASP A 147 -9.77 -4.31 5.80
C ASP A 147 -9.37 -5.75 6.22
N ILE A 148 -8.92 -6.60 5.31
CA ILE A 148 -8.56 -8.00 5.61
C ILE A 148 -7.18 -8.14 6.26
N ALA A 149 -6.34 -7.10 6.23
CA ALA A 149 -5.03 -7.15 6.85
C ALA A 149 -5.16 -7.09 8.38
N GLY A 150 -4.34 -7.89 9.08
CA GLY A 150 -4.33 -7.94 10.53
C GLY A 150 -3.02 -8.48 11.10
N LEU A 151 -2.64 -7.93 12.25
CA LEU A 151 -1.54 -8.40 13.08
C LEU A 151 -1.98 -8.34 14.54
N GLU A 152 -1.48 -9.26 15.36
CA GLU A 152 -1.70 -9.21 16.80
C GLU A 152 -1.10 -7.93 17.39
N GLY A 153 -1.84 -7.26 18.28
CA GLY A 153 -1.39 -6.04 18.95
C GLY A 153 -1.41 -4.77 18.09
N VAL A 154 -2.04 -4.84 16.91
CA VAL A 154 -2.19 -3.71 15.97
C VAL A 154 -3.64 -3.26 15.93
N GLN A 155 -3.88 -1.95 15.95
CA GLN A 155 -5.23 -1.41 15.86
C GLN A 155 -5.76 -1.49 14.43
N LYS A 156 -7.01 -1.91 14.27
CA LYS A 156 -7.68 -1.96 12.96
C LYS A 156 -8.42 -0.66 12.68
N ILE A 157 -8.34 -0.18 11.44
CA ILE A 157 -9.19 0.90 10.91
C ILE A 157 -10.55 0.31 10.53
N GLU A 158 -11.62 0.98 10.96
CA GLU A 158 -12.99 0.56 10.73
C GLU A 158 -13.77 1.66 10.00
N ASN A 159 -14.66 1.26 9.08
CA ASN A 159 -15.57 2.16 8.36
C ASN A 159 -14.87 3.34 7.65
N ASP A 160 -13.67 3.11 7.12
CA ASP A 160 -12.82 4.15 6.50
C ASP A 160 -12.51 5.34 7.41
N ASP A 161 -12.66 5.21 8.74
CA ASP A 161 -12.33 6.25 9.70
C ASP A 161 -10.84 6.19 10.07
N PHE A 162 -10.03 7.02 9.40
CA PHE A 162 -8.60 7.13 9.68
C PHE A 162 -8.30 8.05 10.88
N THR A 163 -9.31 8.56 11.60
CA THR A 163 -9.12 9.45 12.76
C THR A 163 -8.14 8.89 13.79
N PRO A 164 -8.19 7.61 14.20
CA PRO A 164 -7.23 7.07 15.18
C PRO A 164 -5.77 7.10 14.68
N LEU A 165 -5.56 6.74 13.41
CA LEU A 165 -4.24 6.80 12.76
C LEU A 165 -3.72 8.23 12.66
N ILE A 166 -4.59 9.17 12.29
CA ILE A 166 -4.27 10.59 12.15
C ILE A 166 -3.91 11.21 13.50
N GLN A 167 -4.69 10.95 14.53
CA GLN A 167 -4.40 11.41 15.90
C GLN A 167 -3.06 10.86 16.37
N LYS A 168 -2.82 9.56 16.18
CA LYS A 168 -1.54 8.94 16.52
C LYS A 168 -0.37 9.60 15.78
N ALA A 169 -0.51 9.89 14.49
CA ALA A 169 0.53 10.57 13.71
C ALA A 169 0.84 11.98 14.23
N LEU A 170 -0.16 12.72 14.72
CA LEU A 170 0.02 14.05 15.32
C LEU A 170 0.72 14.00 16.68
N GLU A 171 0.46 12.96 17.49
CA GLU A 171 1.09 12.74 18.79
C GLU A 171 2.57 12.33 18.68
N LEU A 172 2.93 11.56 17.65
CA LEU A 172 4.30 11.07 17.43
C LEU A 172 5.27 12.21 17.11
N SER A 173 6.55 12.03 17.45
CA SER A 173 7.59 13.00 17.08
C SER A 173 7.74 13.10 15.55
N GLU A 174 8.23 14.25 15.07
CA GLU A 174 8.56 14.39 13.65
C GLU A 174 9.62 13.37 13.24
N VAL A 175 9.53 12.93 11.98
CA VAL A 175 10.46 11.99 11.38
C VAL A 175 11.40 12.76 10.47
N HIS A 176 12.69 12.49 10.61
CA HIS A 176 13.71 13.05 9.75
C HIS A 176 14.59 11.94 9.19
N MET A 177 14.53 11.75 7.88
CA MET A 177 15.41 10.85 7.13
C MET A 177 15.90 11.61 5.91
N GLU A 178 17.20 11.72 5.75
CA GLU A 178 17.82 12.40 4.61
C GLU A 178 18.36 11.40 3.61
N SER A 179 18.08 11.66 2.33
CA SER A 179 18.47 10.82 1.21
C SER A 179 18.35 11.60 -0.09
N ASP A 180 19.36 11.48 -0.96
CA ASP A 180 19.34 12.00 -2.33
C ASP A 180 18.83 10.95 -3.34
N GLU A 181 18.46 9.75 -2.87
CA GLU A 181 17.94 8.68 -3.72
C GLU A 181 16.61 9.07 -4.36
N GLN A 182 16.41 8.62 -5.59
CA GLN A 182 15.18 8.83 -6.35
C GLN A 182 14.76 7.54 -7.07
N LEU A 183 13.45 7.40 -7.29
CA LEU A 183 12.87 6.30 -8.06
C LEU A 183 11.99 6.85 -9.16
N VAL A 184 11.83 6.07 -10.23
CA VAL A 184 10.89 6.36 -11.32
C VAL A 184 9.81 5.29 -11.36
N THR A 185 8.57 5.70 -11.52
CA THR A 185 7.40 4.81 -11.67
C THR A 185 6.41 5.41 -12.68
N GLY A 186 5.31 4.70 -12.98
CA GLY A 186 4.22 5.21 -13.82
C GLY A 186 4.27 4.82 -15.30
N PHE A 187 5.05 3.80 -15.68
CA PHE A 187 5.09 3.26 -17.05
C PHE A 187 3.97 2.25 -17.28
N HIS A 188 2.73 2.73 -17.34
CA HIS A 188 1.54 1.91 -17.56
C HIS A 188 1.35 1.54 -19.05
N HIS A 189 0.58 0.48 -19.35
CA HIS A 189 0.40 -0.02 -20.72
C HIS A 189 -0.30 0.95 -21.68
N ASN A 190 -1.15 1.85 -21.16
CA ASN A 190 -1.73 2.96 -21.93
C ASN A 190 -0.78 4.16 -22.10
N THR A 191 0.38 4.15 -21.45
CA THR A 191 1.35 5.26 -21.46
C THR A 191 2.60 4.96 -22.29
N VAL A 192 2.89 3.67 -22.48
CA VAL A 192 4.05 3.15 -23.25
C VAL A 192 3.66 2.80 -24.67
#